data_AF-A0A932B0K8-F1
#
_entry.id   AF-A0A932B0K8-F1
#
_cell.length_a   1.000
_cell.length_b   1.000
_cell.length_c   1.000
_cell.angle_alpha   90.00
_cell.angle_beta   90.00
_cell.angle_gamma   90.00
#
_symmetry.space_group_name_H-M   'P 1'
#
loop_
_entity.id
_entity.type
_entity.pdbx_description
1 polymer ?
#
loop_
_entity_poly.entity_id
_entity_poly.type
_entity_poly.pdbx_seq_one_letter_code
_entity_poly.pdbx_strand_id
1 'polypeptide(L)'
;MGWFSNLFSEKIEIEIGGQKKWVPKRQFDEIMQKAVAAGKATVHRACTVHIISPMGNRTENWIVGDQIPEEAYNKLKGQSGDLHALEVYEKGEPSITVITKEIWQKAAEQFGAIDAEGDAAMKRTMDKLAGLRRK
;
A
#
# COMPACT_ATOMS: atom_id res chain seq x y z
N MET A 1 -19.00 -30.44 22.09
CA MET A 1 -18.28 -31.19 21.05
C MET A 1 -18.33 -30.39 19.76
N GLY A 2 -17.20 -29.86 19.28
CA GLY A 2 -17.08 -29.20 17.98
C GLY A 2 -15.82 -29.71 17.29
N TRP A 3 -15.95 -30.81 16.55
CA TRP A 3 -14.82 -31.66 16.10
C TRP A 3 -14.37 -31.40 14.65
N PHE A 4 -14.97 -30.44 13.92
CA PHE A 4 -14.75 -30.28 12.47
C PHE A 4 -14.40 -28.86 11.97
N SER A 5 -14.07 -27.90 12.83
CA SER A 5 -13.71 -26.52 12.37
C SER A 5 -12.22 -26.32 12.03
N ASN A 6 -11.37 -27.35 12.19
CA ASN A 6 -9.90 -27.23 12.01
C ASN A 6 -9.36 -27.69 10.65
N LEU A 7 -10.21 -28.02 9.67
CA LEU A 7 -9.74 -28.67 8.42
C LEU A 7 -9.28 -27.71 7.31
N PHE A 8 -9.46 -26.40 7.47
CA PHE A 8 -8.91 -25.40 6.56
C PHE A 8 -7.98 -24.46 7.34
N SER A 9 -6.87 -25.02 7.85
CA SER A 9 -5.78 -24.17 8.32
C SER A 9 -5.21 -23.44 7.12
N GLU A 10 -5.41 -22.12 7.09
CA GLU A 10 -4.79 -21.20 6.15
C GLU A 10 -3.28 -21.52 6.10
N LYS A 11 -2.80 -21.96 4.94
CA LYS A 11 -1.38 -22.29 4.74
C LYS A 11 -0.67 -21.04 4.24
N ILE A 12 0.45 -20.73 4.85
CA ILE A 12 1.28 -19.59 4.47
C ILE A 12 2.50 -20.13 3.74
N GLU A 13 2.83 -19.53 2.60
CA GLU A 13 4.09 -19.80 1.92
C GLU A 13 5.18 -18.98 2.59
N ILE A 14 6.23 -19.65 3.07
CA ILE A 14 7.40 -19.02 3.65
C ILE A 14 8.62 -19.35 2.80
N GLU A 15 9.48 -18.36 2.60
CA GLU A 15 10.75 -18.53 1.92
C GLU A 15 11.88 -18.56 2.95
N ILE A 16 12.61 -19.67 3.00
CA ILE A 16 13.75 -19.86 3.89
C ILE A 16 14.95 -20.23 3.03
N GLY A 17 15.93 -19.34 2.94
CA GLY A 17 17.17 -19.60 2.18
C GLY A 17 16.95 -19.86 0.69
N GLY A 18 15.98 -19.18 0.07
CA GLY A 18 15.63 -19.36 -1.34
C GLY A 18 14.75 -20.57 -1.64
N GLN A 19 14.35 -21.34 -0.63
CA GLN A 19 13.39 -22.44 -0.76
C GLN A 19 12.02 -22.03 -0.23
N LYS A 20 10.99 -22.19 -1.06
CA LYS A 20 9.59 -21.94 -0.70
C LYS A 20 8.99 -23.16 -0.04
N LYS A 21 8.36 -22.98 1.12
CA LYS A 21 7.70 -24.04 1.87
C LYS A 21 6.32 -23.58 2.34
N TRP A 22 5.32 -24.44 2.18
CA TRP A 22 3.99 -24.20 2.73
C TRP A 22 3.93 -24.70 4.16
N VAL A 23 3.56 -23.82 5.08
CA VAL A 23 3.44 -24.13 6.50
C VAL A 23 2.06 -23.71 7.01
N PRO A 24 1.37 -24.53 7.81
CA PRO A 24 0.13 -24.12 8.45
C PRO A 24 0.34 -22.88 9.31
N LYS A 25 -0.57 -21.90 9.24
CA LYS A 25 -0.49 -20.64 10.00
C LYS A 25 -0.19 -20.83 11.49
N ARG A 26 -0.85 -21.79 12.13
CA ARG A 26 -0.60 -22.13 13.55
C ARG A 26 0.86 -22.53 13.83
N GLN A 27 1.45 -23.31 12.93
CA GLN A 27 2.84 -23.74 13.07
C GLN A 27 3.79 -22.58 12.80
N PHE A 28 3.47 -21.70 11.85
CA PHE A 28 4.21 -20.47 11.64
C PHE A 28 4.18 -19.56 12.87
N ASP A 29 3.00 -19.34 13.45
CA ASP A 29 2.83 -18.51 14.66
C ASP A 29 3.63 -19.04 15.85
N GLU A 30 3.61 -20.37 16.07
CA GLU A 30 4.42 -20.99 17.13
C GLU A 30 5.93 -20.85 16.88
N ILE A 31 6.38 -20.98 15.63
CA ILE A 31 7.79 -20.79 15.26
C ILE A 31 8.20 -19.33 15.49
N MET A 32 7.37 -18.38 15.06
CA MET A 32 7.63 -16.95 15.24
C MET A 32 7.63 -16.58 16.72
N GLN A 33 6.67 -17.04 17.52
CA GLN A 33 6.66 -16.80 18.97
C GLN A 33 7.90 -17.35 19.66
N LYS A 34 8.34 -18.56 19.32
CA LYS A 34 9.58 -19.14 19.87
C LYS A 34 10.81 -18.36 19.42
N ALA A 35 10.86 -17.90 18.16
CA ALA A 35 11.96 -17.11 17.65
C ALA A 35 12.05 -15.73 18.33
N VAL A 36 10.89 -15.09 18.57
CA VAL A 36 10.80 -13.82 19.32
C VAL A 36 11.22 -14.01 20.77
N ALA A 37 10.71 -15.05 21.44
CA ALA A 37 11.10 -15.37 22.82
C ALA A 37 12.59 -15.71 22.96
N ALA A 38 13.18 -16.31 21.93
CA ALA A 38 14.61 -16.60 21.86
C ALA A 38 15.48 -15.41 21.40
N GLY A 39 14.88 -14.24 21.15
CA GLY A 39 15.58 -13.04 20.66
C GLY A 39 16.13 -13.16 19.24
N LYS A 40 15.71 -14.16 18.47
CA LYS A 40 16.15 -14.41 17.08
C LYS A 40 15.26 -13.73 16.03
N ALA A 41 14.13 -13.16 16.45
CA ALA A 41 13.22 -12.42 15.60
C ALA A 41 12.68 -11.19 16.36
N THR A 42 12.53 -10.08 15.66
CA THR A 42 11.88 -8.87 16.17
C THR A 42 10.52 -8.72 15.51
N VAL A 43 9.48 -8.49 16.32
CA VAL A 43 8.16 -8.15 15.81
C VAL A 43 8.12 -6.65 15.60
N HIS A 44 8.01 -6.23 14.35
CA HIS A 44 7.79 -4.83 14.01
C HIS A 44 6.30 -4.59 13.72
N ARG A 45 5.80 -3.45 14.18
CA ARG A 45 4.43 -3.04 13.87
C ARG A 45 4.41 -2.51 12.43
N ALA A 46 3.61 -3.12 11.57
CA ALA A 46 3.37 -2.63 10.22
C ALA A 46 2.04 -1.87 10.13
N CYS A 47 1.94 -0.94 9.19
CA CYS A 47 0.73 -0.21 8.85
C CYS A 47 0.56 -0.10 7.34
N THR A 48 -0.70 -0.04 6.90
CA THR A 48 -1.05 0.17 5.49
C THR A 48 -0.98 1.67 5.18
N VAL A 49 -0.34 2.03 4.07
CA VAL A 49 -0.20 3.43 3.62
C VAL A 49 -0.81 3.57 2.23
N HIS A 50 -1.81 4.43 2.12
CA HIS A 50 -2.42 4.80 0.84
C HIS A 50 -1.68 5.99 0.24
N ILE A 51 -0.95 5.74 -0.84
CA ILE A 51 -0.13 6.75 -1.51
C ILE A 51 -0.87 7.24 -2.74
N ILE A 52 -1.08 8.55 -2.79
CA ILE A 52 -1.55 9.22 -4.01
C ILE A 52 -0.39 9.93 -4.69
N SER A 53 -0.30 9.79 -6.01
CA SER A 53 0.71 10.43 -6.84
C SER A 53 0.07 10.99 -8.11
N PRO A 54 0.75 11.91 -8.82
CA PRO A 54 0.34 12.32 -10.17
C PRO A 54 0.28 11.17 -11.19
N MET A 55 0.90 10.02 -10.88
CA MET A 55 0.88 8.82 -11.73
C MET A 55 -0.22 7.82 -11.32
N GLY A 56 -1.03 8.16 -10.31
CA GLY A 56 -2.11 7.33 -9.78
C GLY A 56 -1.92 6.92 -8.32
N ASN A 57 -2.80 6.02 -7.88
CA ASN A 57 -2.88 5.59 -6.48
C ASN A 57 -2.26 4.21 -6.28
N ARG A 58 -1.52 4.02 -5.19
CA ARG A 58 -1.01 2.72 -4.76
C ARG A 58 -1.12 2.54 -3.26
N THR A 59 -0.96 1.31 -2.79
CA THR A 59 -0.97 0.97 -1.37
C THR A 59 0.30 0.22 -1.02
N GLU A 60 0.95 0.61 0.06
CA GLU A 60 2.19 0.01 0.55
C GLU A 60 2.04 -0.38 2.03
N ASN A 61 2.84 -1.35 2.47
CA ASN A 61 2.94 -1.69 3.89
C ASN A 61 4.23 -1.09 4.44
N TRP A 62 4.12 -0.21 5.43
CA TRP A 62 5.26 0.44 6.06
C TRP A 62 5.48 -0.07 7.49
N ILE A 63 6.74 -0.25 7.85
CA ILE A 63 7.16 -0.60 9.20
C ILE A 63 7.23 0.66 10.06
N VAL A 64 6.41 0.70 11.12
CA VAL A 64 6.44 1.77 12.13
C VAL A 64 7.72 1.65 12.96
N GLY A 65 8.43 2.76 13.09
CA GLY A 65 9.74 2.85 13.74
C GLY A 65 10.92 2.74 12.78
N ASP A 66 10.70 2.30 11.53
CA ASP A 66 11.74 2.22 10.48
C ASP A 66 11.42 3.18 9.34
N GLN A 67 10.34 2.92 8.61
CA GLN A 67 9.91 3.76 7.48
C GLN A 67 9.09 4.97 7.90
N ILE A 68 8.40 4.89 9.05
CA ILE A 68 7.71 6.03 9.64
C ILE A 68 8.03 6.15 11.14
N PRO A 69 8.43 7.33 11.63
CA PRO A 69 8.60 7.56 13.06
C PRO A 69 7.32 7.27 13.85
N GLU A 70 7.44 6.66 15.02
CA GLU A 70 6.30 6.28 15.85
C GLU A 70 5.45 7.49 16.26
N GLU A 71 6.08 8.65 16.47
CA GLU A 71 5.38 9.90 16.75
C GLU A 71 4.50 10.35 15.59
N ALA A 72 5.01 10.30 14.36
CA ALA A 72 4.27 10.65 13.15
C ALA A 72 3.10 9.68 12.92
N TYR A 73 3.34 8.38 13.10
CA TYR A 73 2.28 7.37 13.04
C TYR A 73 1.17 7.64 14.05
N ASN A 74 1.50 7.91 15.31
CA ASN A 74 0.47 8.15 16.33
C ASN A 74 -0.35 9.43 16.10
N LYS A 75 0.24 10.44 15.46
CA LYS A 75 -0.43 11.70 15.11
C LYS A 75 -1.32 11.60 13.87
N LEU A 76 -0.89 10.83 12.87
CA LEU A 76 -1.50 10.85 11.53
C LEU A 76 -2.31 9.59 11.19
N LYS A 77 -2.24 8.53 12.02
CA LYS A 77 -3.04 7.32 11.81
C LYS A 77 -4.54 7.62 11.82
N GLY A 78 -5.25 7.00 10.89
CA GLY A 78 -6.70 6.95 10.90
C GLY A 78 -7.23 6.04 12.01
N GLN A 79 -8.56 5.98 12.12
CA GLN A 79 -9.23 5.11 13.10
C GLN A 79 -8.93 3.61 12.89
N SER A 80 -8.68 3.20 11.65
CA SER A 80 -8.30 1.83 11.28
C SER A 80 -6.81 1.51 11.53
N GLY A 81 -5.98 2.53 11.79
CA GLY A 81 -4.52 2.39 11.82
C GLY A 81 -3.84 2.61 10.47
N ASP A 82 -4.60 2.95 9.42
CA ASP A 82 -4.06 3.26 8.09
C ASP A 82 -3.51 4.69 8.02
N LEU A 83 -2.52 4.89 7.16
CA LEU A 83 -1.94 6.18 6.84
C LEU A 83 -2.28 6.61 5.41
N HIS A 84 -2.21 7.91 5.19
CA HIS A 84 -2.36 8.52 3.88
C HIS A 84 -1.08 9.30 3.56
N ALA A 85 -0.59 9.16 2.34
CA ALA A 85 0.61 9.87 1.90
C ALA A 85 0.42 10.42 0.49
N LEU A 86 1.10 11.52 0.22
CA LEU A 86 1.16 12.19 -1.07
C LEU A 86 2.59 12.08 -1.59
N GLU A 87 2.73 11.53 -2.79
CA GLU A 87 3.98 11.52 -3.53
C GLU A 87 3.97 12.69 -4.51
N VAL A 88 5.01 13.53 -4.42
CA VAL A 88 5.27 14.64 -5.33
C VAL A 88 6.66 14.52 -5.92
N TYR A 89 6.87 15.04 -7.13
CA TYR A 89 8.19 15.07 -7.76
C TYR A 89 8.77 16.47 -7.63
N GLU A 90 9.73 16.64 -6.73
CA GLU A 90 10.47 17.89 -6.59
C GLU A 90 11.79 17.78 -7.34
N LYS A 91 12.02 18.63 -8.35
CA LYS A 91 13.23 18.62 -9.20
C LYS A 91 13.50 17.27 -9.90
N GLY A 92 12.43 16.51 -10.16
CA GLY A 92 12.52 15.18 -10.78
C GLY A 92 12.76 14.03 -9.80
N GLU A 93 12.89 14.30 -8.50
CA GLU A 93 13.04 13.28 -7.48
C GLU A 93 11.69 13.04 -6.76
N PRO A 94 11.25 11.78 -6.58
CA PRO A 94 10.04 11.48 -5.85
C PRO A 94 10.25 11.73 -4.35
N SER A 95 9.33 12.48 -3.75
CA SER A 95 9.26 12.78 -2.33
C SER A 95 7.87 12.38 -1.81
N ILE A 96 7.84 11.53 -0.79
CA ILE A 96 6.60 11.02 -0.19
C ILE A 96 6.40 11.69 1.16
N THR A 97 5.27 12.38 1.32
CA THR A 97 4.90 13.05 2.56
C THR A 97 3.63 12.44 3.14
N VAL A 98 3.67 12.01 4.40
CA VAL A 98 2.50 11.52 5.12
C VAL A 98 1.61 12.71 5.48
N ILE A 99 0.33 12.61 5.12
CA ILE A 99 -0.65 13.69 5.24
C ILE A 99 -1.94 13.19 5.90
N THR A 100 -2.82 14.11 6.30
CA THR A 100 -4.12 13.72 6.84
C THR A 100 -5.05 13.23 5.73
N LYS A 101 -6.09 12.48 6.12
CA LYS A 101 -7.08 11.93 5.20
C LYS A 101 -7.80 13.03 4.40
N GLU A 102 -8.06 14.17 5.02
CA GLU A 102 -8.76 15.29 4.37
C GLU A 102 -7.91 15.90 3.25
N ILE A 103 -6.61 16.04 3.49
CA ILE A 103 -5.67 16.54 2.46
C ILE A 103 -5.57 15.51 1.34
N TRP A 104 -5.52 14.22 1.69
CA TRP A 104 -5.45 13.14 0.71
C TRP A 104 -6.68 13.10 -0.19
N GLN A 105 -7.88 13.27 0.37
CA GLN A 105 -9.12 13.34 -0.40
C GLN A 105 -9.14 14.52 -1.36
N LYS A 106 -8.69 15.71 -0.92
CA LYS A 106 -8.56 16.88 -1.80
C LYS A 106 -7.56 16.64 -2.93
N ALA A 107 -6.43 16.00 -2.65
CA ALA A 107 -5.47 15.62 -3.67
C ALA A 107 -6.08 14.61 -4.66
N ALA A 108 -6.87 13.64 -4.17
CA ALA A 108 -7.55 12.67 -5.01
C ALA A 108 -8.58 13.30 -5.95
N GLU A 109 -9.34 14.28 -5.46
CA GLU A 109 -10.25 15.07 -6.29
C GLU A 109 -9.49 15.85 -7.38
N GLN A 110 -8.35 16.46 -7.03
CA GLN A 110 -7.55 17.23 -7.98
C GLN A 110 -6.92 16.35 -9.06
N PHE A 111 -6.29 15.24 -8.70
CA PHE A 111 -5.67 14.33 -9.68
C PHE A 111 -6.73 13.61 -10.53
N GLY A 112 -7.85 13.19 -9.94
CA GLY A 112 -8.94 12.57 -10.69
C GLY A 112 -9.59 13.51 -11.72
N ALA A 113 -9.66 14.81 -11.44
CA ALA A 113 -10.14 15.81 -12.41
C ALA A 113 -9.17 15.99 -13.59
N ILE A 114 -7.86 15.94 -13.34
CA ILE A 114 -6.82 16.09 -14.36
C ILE A 114 -6.83 14.91 -15.35
N ASP A 115 -7.00 13.68 -14.87
CA ASP A 115 -7.07 12.49 -15.72
C ASP A 115 -8.29 12.56 -16.66
N ALA A 116 -9.45 12.97 -16.15
CA ALA A 116 -10.67 13.11 -16.95
C ALA A 116 -10.57 14.20 -18.02
N GLU A 117 -9.92 15.33 -17.73
CA GLU A 117 -9.68 16.38 -18.72
C GLU A 117 -8.64 15.97 -19.77
N GLY A 118 -7.57 15.27 -19.36
CA GLY A 118 -6.55 14.73 -20.25
C GLY A 118 -7.12 13.75 -21.27
N ASP A 119 -7.95 12.81 -20.81
CA ASP A 119 -8.64 11.84 -21.66
C ASP A 119 -9.61 12.51 -22.64
N ALA A 120 -10.35 13.53 -22.17
CA ALA A 120 -11.28 14.28 -23.02
C ALA A 120 -10.54 15.09 -24.10
N ALA A 121 -9.39 15.68 -23.76
CA ALA A 121 -8.55 16.40 -24.71
C ALA A 121 -7.93 15.46 -25.75
N MET A 122 -7.43 14.29 -25.33
CA MET A 122 -6.85 13.28 -26.22
C MET A 122 -7.90 12.68 -27.15
N LYS A 123 -9.14 12.48 -26.67
CA LYS A 123 -10.26 12.04 -27.51
C LYS A 123 -10.60 13.06 -28.59
N ARG A 124 -10.64 14.35 -28.25
CA ARG A 124 -10.89 15.44 -29.23
C ARG A 124 -9.79 15.53 -30.29
N THR A 125 -8.53 15.35 -29.92
CA THR A 125 -7.42 15.35 -30.88
C THR A 125 -7.43 14.11 -31.77
N MET A 126 -7.74 12.92 -31.21
CA MET A 126 -7.91 11.69 -31.98
C MET A 126 -9.07 11.78 -32.99
N ASP A 127 -10.22 12.32 -32.58
CA ASP A 127 -11.37 12.52 -33.49
C ASP A 127 -11.03 13.50 -34.62
N LYS A 128 -10.29 14.57 -34.32
CA LYS A 128 -9.83 15.56 -35.31
C LYS A 128 -8.81 14.95 -36.29
N LEU A 129 -7.90 14.10 -35.82
CA LEU A 129 -6.93 13.37 -36.64
C LEU A 129 -7.61 12.31 -37.52
N ALA A 130 -8.58 11.59 -36.99
CA ALA A 130 -9.36 10.61 -37.74
C ALA A 130 -10.19 11.28 -38.86
N GLY A 131 -10.72 12.48 -38.61
CA GLY A 131 -11.43 13.28 -39.62
C GLY A 131 -10.53 13.80 -40.75
N LEU A 132 -9.26 14.10 -40.46
CA LEU A 132 -8.28 14.54 -41.47
C LEU A 132 -7.81 13.40 -42.39
N ARG A 133 -7.88 12.14 -41.93
CA ARG A 133 -7.44 10.95 -42.68
C ARG A 133 -8.51 10.38 -43.63
N ARG A 134 -9.72 10.94 -43.63
CA ARG A 134 -10.87 10.53 -44.46
C ARG A 134 -11.18 11.51 -45.62
N LYS A 135 -10.35 12.52 -45.82
CA LYS A 135 -10.34 13.37 -47.02
C LYS A 135 -9.13 13.05 -47.86
#